data_AF-Q6TTH9-F1
#
_entry.id   AF-Q6TTH9-F1
#
_cell.length_a   1.000
_cell.length_b   1.000
_cell.length_c   1.000
_cell.angle_alpha   90.00
_cell.angle_beta   90.00
_cell.angle_gamma   90.00
#
_symmetry.space_group_name_H-M   'P 1'
#
loop_
_entity.id
_entity.type
_entity.pdbx_description
1 polymer ?
#
loop_
_entity_poly.entity_id
_entity_poly.type
_entity_poly.pdbx_seq_one_letter_code
_entity_poly.pdbx_strand_id
1 'polypeptide(L)'
;FKEYIDPAVGLQGFQARRIAFNINIPKELVGQAVKFMMGLYRAFIEKDCSIAEINPLVTTGDGKVMALDAKLNFDSNALYRNKDILELRDLDEEDSKEIEASKYDLNYIPLDGNIGCMVNGAGLAMATMDIIKHYHGDPANFLDVGGGATAEKVTEAFKIILSDKNV
;
A
#
# COMPACT_ATOMS: atom_id res chain seq x y z
N PHE A 1 10.38 8.68 18.81
CA PHE A 1 11.09 9.83 18.20
C PHE A 1 10.76 9.87 16.71
N LYS A 2 10.63 11.05 16.09
CA LYS A 2 10.39 11.18 14.64
C LYS A 2 11.01 12.48 14.09
N GLU A 3 11.33 12.48 12.80
CA GLU A 3 11.75 13.66 12.04
C GLU A 3 10.76 13.92 10.90
N TYR A 4 10.59 15.18 10.54
CA TYR A 4 9.79 15.60 9.39
C TYR A 4 10.70 16.02 8.26
N ILE A 5 10.44 15.51 7.07
CA ILE A 5 11.26 15.82 5.89
C ILE A 5 10.53 16.89 5.09
N ASP A 6 11.21 18.00 4.84
CA ASP A 6 10.70 19.04 3.96
C ASP A 6 10.88 18.59 2.50
N PRO A 7 9.82 18.56 1.67
CA PRO A 7 9.90 18.08 0.30
C PRO A 7 10.87 18.88 -0.61
N ALA A 8 11.11 20.17 -0.33
CA ALA A 8 11.94 21.02 -1.16
C ALA A 8 13.44 20.73 -1.00
N VAL A 9 13.85 20.31 0.20
CA VAL A 9 15.27 20.01 0.50
C VAL A 9 15.55 18.51 0.66
N GLY A 10 14.52 17.71 0.96
CA GLY A 10 14.63 16.29 1.26
C GLY A 10 15.31 15.99 2.59
N LEU A 11 15.54 14.70 2.86
CA LEU A 11 16.16 14.25 4.12
C LEU A 11 17.57 14.83 4.25
N GLN A 12 17.82 15.55 5.33
CA GLN A 12 19.13 16.15 5.59
C GLN A 12 19.99 15.23 6.47
N GLY A 13 21.30 15.29 6.28
CA GLY A 13 22.24 14.48 7.04
C GLY A 13 22.17 14.71 8.56
N PHE A 14 21.80 15.91 9.02
CA PHE A 14 21.62 16.16 10.45
C PHE A 14 20.38 15.46 11.02
N GLN A 15 19.31 15.32 10.24
CA GLN A 15 18.10 14.60 10.63
C GLN A 15 18.39 13.11 10.72
N ALA A 16 19.05 12.55 9.69
CA ALA A 16 19.49 11.15 9.71
C ALA A 16 20.41 10.85 10.91
N ARG A 17 21.33 11.77 11.27
CA ARG A 17 22.16 11.63 12.48
C ARG A 17 21.32 11.63 13.75
N ARG A 18 20.35 12.54 13.89
CA ARG A 18 19.45 12.58 15.05
C ARG A 18 18.66 11.29 15.18
N ILE A 19 18.13 10.74 14.08
CA ILE A 19 17.45 9.44 14.06
C ILE A 19 18.39 8.34 14.53
N ALA A 20 19.61 8.25 13.97
CA ALA A 20 20.58 7.22 14.33
C ALA A 20 20.90 7.20 15.83
N PHE A 21 21.10 8.38 16.44
CA PHE A 21 21.31 8.47 17.88
C PHE A 21 20.07 8.07 18.70
N ASN A 22 18.86 8.43 18.23
CA ASN A 22 17.62 8.12 18.96
C ASN A 22 17.22 6.64 18.87
N ILE A 23 17.67 5.91 17.86
CA ILE A 23 17.48 4.45 17.77
C ILE A 23 18.68 3.67 18.34
N ASN A 24 19.58 4.36 19.06
CA ASN A 24 20.73 3.79 19.75
C ASN A 24 21.77 3.10 18.83
N ILE A 25 21.98 3.61 17.61
CA ILE A 25 23.11 3.16 16.78
C ILE A 25 24.44 3.54 17.48
N PRO A 26 25.40 2.60 17.62
CA PRO A 26 26.73 2.89 18.15
C PRO A 26 27.42 4.03 17.39
N LYS A 27 28.18 4.88 18.10
CA LYS A 27 28.71 6.15 17.55
C LYS A 27 29.56 5.94 16.30
N GLU A 28 30.37 4.89 16.29
CA GLU A 28 31.23 4.44 15.20
C GLU A 28 30.43 3.99 13.96
N LEU A 29 29.17 3.59 14.13
CA LEU A 29 28.29 3.13 13.06
C LEU A 29 27.32 4.21 12.57
N VAL A 30 27.23 5.37 13.24
CA VAL A 30 26.32 6.47 12.86
C VAL A 30 26.53 6.91 11.41
N GLY A 31 27.79 6.96 10.94
CA GLY A 31 28.07 7.30 9.54
C GLY A 31 27.45 6.32 8.55
N GLN A 32 27.46 5.01 8.86
CA GLN A 32 26.84 3.98 8.04
C GLN A 32 25.31 4.07 8.09
N ALA A 33 24.73 4.25 9.28
CA ALA A 33 23.29 4.41 9.44
C ALA A 33 22.76 5.66 8.71
N VAL A 34 23.49 6.78 8.74
CA VAL A 34 23.15 7.98 7.98
C VAL A 34 23.16 7.70 6.48
N LYS A 35 24.21 7.05 5.97
CA LYS A 35 24.29 6.67 4.55
C LYS A 35 23.12 5.76 4.14
N PHE A 36 22.78 4.79 4.99
CA PHE A 36 21.64 3.90 4.78
C PHE A 36 20.32 4.68 4.71
N MET A 37 20.01 5.52 5.70
CA MET A 37 18.76 6.30 5.74
C MET A 37 18.63 7.26 4.56
N MET A 38 19.74 7.90 4.15
CA MET A 38 19.76 8.77 2.96
C MET A 38 19.50 7.96 1.68
N GLY A 39 20.02 6.74 1.58
CA GLY A 39 19.74 5.83 0.47
C GLY A 39 18.29 5.35 0.45
N LEU A 40 17.74 4.98 1.61
CA LEU A 40 16.35 4.58 1.76
C LEU A 40 15.40 5.71 1.36
N TYR A 41 15.68 6.95 1.80
CA TYR A 41 14.90 8.12 1.39
C TYR A 41 14.97 8.37 -0.12
N ARG A 42 16.15 8.21 -0.72
CA ARG A 42 16.29 8.32 -2.18
C ARG A 42 15.45 7.28 -2.90
N ALA A 43 15.52 6.01 -2.49
CA ALA A 43 14.70 4.93 -3.06
C ALA A 43 13.20 5.22 -2.89
N PHE A 44 12.80 5.70 -1.72
CA PHE A 44 11.41 6.08 -1.43
C PHE A 44 10.89 7.13 -2.43
N ILE A 45 11.68 8.17 -2.72
CA ILE A 45 11.29 9.23 -3.65
C ILE A 45 11.38 8.77 -5.12
N GLU A 46 12.48 8.12 -5.50
CA GLU A 46 12.73 7.71 -6.90
C GLU A 46 11.77 6.62 -7.39
N LYS A 47 11.24 5.80 -6.47
CA LYS A 47 10.31 4.70 -6.79
C LYS A 47 8.86 5.00 -6.43
N ASP A 48 8.55 6.25 -6.07
CA ASP A 48 7.21 6.65 -5.67
C ASP A 48 6.63 5.72 -4.57
N CYS A 49 7.43 5.42 -3.56
CA CYS A 49 6.96 4.63 -2.43
C CYS A 49 5.91 5.40 -1.64
N SER A 50 4.84 4.72 -1.22
CA SER A 50 3.93 5.21 -0.20
C SER A 50 4.45 4.88 1.21
N ILE A 51 5.17 3.76 1.36
CA ILE A 51 5.83 3.32 2.60
C ILE A 51 7.15 2.63 2.26
N ALA A 52 8.19 2.90 3.05
CA ALA A 52 9.41 2.08 3.09
C ALA A 52 9.76 1.78 4.55
N GLU A 53 9.55 0.54 4.96
CA GLU A 53 9.75 0.06 6.32
C GLU A 53 10.96 -0.88 6.36
N ILE A 54 11.82 -0.69 7.36
CA ILE A 54 12.96 -1.57 7.65
C ILE A 54 12.78 -2.09 9.07
N ASN A 55 12.55 -3.38 9.20
CA ASN A 55 12.31 -3.97 10.51
C ASN A 55 12.73 -5.45 10.57
N PRO A 56 13.91 -5.79 11.13
CA PRO A 56 14.82 -4.91 11.87
C PRO A 56 15.93 -4.27 11.02
N LEU A 57 16.36 -3.07 11.43
CA LEU A 57 17.65 -2.49 11.05
C LEU A 57 18.71 -2.96 12.06
N VAL A 58 19.64 -3.80 11.64
CA VAL A 58 20.57 -4.49 12.53
C VAL A 58 21.99 -3.93 12.46
N THR A 59 22.69 -4.05 13.58
CA THR A 59 24.15 -3.90 13.67
C THR A 59 24.80 -5.27 13.77
N THR A 60 25.65 -5.61 12.81
CA THR A 60 26.30 -6.93 12.75
C THR A 60 27.55 -6.99 13.63
N GLY A 61 28.00 -8.20 13.98
CA GLY A 61 29.20 -8.42 14.79
C GLY A 61 30.51 -7.93 14.13
N ASP A 62 30.53 -7.80 12.80
CA ASP A 62 31.64 -7.21 12.04
C ASP A 62 31.52 -5.67 11.87
N GLY A 63 30.61 -5.02 12.59
CA GLY A 63 30.51 -3.57 12.64
C GLY A 63 29.88 -2.94 11.39
N LYS A 64 28.79 -3.53 10.89
CA LYS A 64 28.01 -2.95 9.78
C LYS A 64 26.59 -2.63 10.22
N VAL A 65 25.96 -1.69 9.50
CA VAL A 65 24.52 -1.41 9.59
C VAL A 65 23.84 -2.01 8.37
N MET A 66 22.82 -2.84 8.56
CA MET A 66 22.16 -3.58 7.50
C MET A 66 20.66 -3.73 7.76
N ALA A 67 19.84 -3.65 6.71
CA ALA A 67 18.45 -4.07 6.76
C ALA A 67 18.40 -5.60 6.75
N LEU A 68 17.87 -6.21 7.82
CA LEU A 68 17.63 -7.65 7.83
C LEU A 68 16.35 -8.01 7.08
N ASP A 69 15.36 -7.12 7.16
CA ASP A 69 14.08 -7.24 6.47
C ASP A 69 13.59 -5.85 6.04
N ALA A 70 12.82 -5.81 4.95
CA ALA A 70 12.31 -4.60 4.35
C ALA A 70 10.94 -4.84 3.70
N LYS A 71 10.00 -3.92 3.96
CA LYS A 71 8.70 -3.88 3.29
C LYS A 71 8.50 -2.52 2.62
N LEU A 72 8.28 -2.53 1.32
CA LEU A 72 8.03 -1.33 0.54
C LEU A 72 6.62 -1.43 -0.06
N ASN A 73 5.84 -0.36 0.09
CA ASN A 73 4.60 -0.17 -0.64
C ASN A 73 4.81 0.98 -1.64
N PHE A 74 4.24 0.83 -2.83
CA PHE A 74 4.36 1.80 -3.92
C PHE A 74 3.02 2.52 -4.14
N ASP A 75 3.05 3.75 -4.64
CA ASP A 75 1.85 4.44 -5.11
C ASP A 75 1.42 3.85 -6.46
N SER A 76 0.26 3.19 -6.47
CA SER A 76 -0.29 2.57 -7.69
C SER A 76 -0.53 3.59 -8.80
N ASN A 77 -0.82 4.85 -8.46
CA ASN A 77 -0.99 5.93 -9.43
C ASN A 77 0.30 6.33 -10.15
N ALA A 78 1.47 5.95 -9.61
CA ALA A 78 2.77 6.25 -10.18
C ALA A 78 3.38 5.07 -10.97
N LEU A 79 2.73 3.91 -11.03
CA LEU A 79 3.26 2.72 -11.71
C LEU A 79 3.50 2.94 -13.21
N TYR A 80 2.76 3.86 -13.86
CA TYR A 80 2.96 4.20 -15.26
C TYR A 80 4.38 4.72 -15.57
N ARG A 81 5.07 5.31 -14.58
CA ARG A 81 6.45 5.82 -14.68
C ARG A 81 7.49 4.94 -13.98
N ASN A 82 7.08 3.88 -13.28
CA ASN A 82 7.94 2.91 -12.58
C ASN A 82 7.71 1.50 -13.14
N LYS A 83 8.03 1.30 -14.43
CA LYS A 83 7.79 0.03 -15.14
C LYS A 83 8.52 -1.16 -14.53
N ASP A 84 9.72 -0.92 -14.00
CA ASP A 84 10.52 -1.93 -13.32
C ASP A 84 9.86 -2.44 -12.03
N ILE A 85 9.13 -1.58 -11.31
CA ILE A 85 8.32 -1.98 -10.15
C ILE A 85 7.08 -2.75 -10.60
N LEU A 86 6.42 -2.32 -11.67
CA LEU A 86 5.25 -3.01 -12.21
C LEU A 86 5.58 -4.44 -12.65
N GLU A 87 6.77 -4.68 -13.20
CA GLU A 87 7.27 -6.01 -13.58
C GLU A 87 7.49 -6.95 -12.38
N LEU A 88 7.62 -6.41 -11.17
CA LEU A 88 7.78 -7.18 -9.92
C LEU A 88 6.44 -7.51 -9.24
N ARG A 89 5.29 -7.09 -9.82
CA ARG A 89 3.98 -7.40 -9.26
C ARG A 89 3.72 -8.90 -9.34
N ASP A 90 3.58 -9.53 -8.18
CA ASP A 90 3.20 -10.93 -8.07
C ASP A 90 1.69 -11.05 -7.87
N LEU A 91 1.01 -11.61 -8.88
CA LEU A 91 -0.43 -11.80 -8.86
C LEU A 91 -0.86 -13.00 -8.02
N ASP A 92 0.06 -13.91 -7.69
CA ASP A 92 -0.26 -15.09 -6.87
C ASP A 92 -0.49 -14.73 -5.39
N GLU A 93 -0.04 -13.54 -4.97
CA GLU A 93 -0.20 -12.97 -3.62
C GLU A 93 -1.43 -12.03 -3.51
N GLU A 94 -2.23 -11.88 -4.58
CA GLU A 94 -3.43 -11.04 -4.61
C GLU A 94 -4.71 -11.88 -4.72
N ASP A 95 -5.84 -11.36 -4.24
CA ASP A 95 -7.12 -12.05 -4.39
C ASP A 95 -7.56 -12.03 -5.87
N SER A 96 -7.87 -13.21 -6.40
CA SER A 96 -8.29 -13.40 -7.79
C SER A 96 -9.44 -12.47 -8.23
N LYS A 97 -10.38 -12.15 -7.34
CA LYS A 97 -11.51 -11.26 -7.63
C LYS A 97 -11.07 -9.80 -7.73
N GLU A 98 -10.11 -9.37 -6.91
CA GLU A 98 -9.51 -8.03 -7.01
C GLU A 98 -8.73 -7.88 -8.32
N ILE A 99 -8.00 -8.93 -8.72
CA ILE A 99 -7.28 -8.96 -10.00
C ILE A 99 -8.26 -8.84 -11.17
N GLU A 100 -9.32 -9.66 -11.21
CA GLU A 100 -10.35 -9.57 -12.26
C GLU A 100 -11.03 -8.19 -12.28
N ALA A 101 -11.39 -7.66 -11.11
CA ALA A 101 -11.98 -6.32 -10.99
C ALA A 101 -11.06 -5.24 -11.59
N SER A 102 -9.76 -5.30 -11.30
CA SER A 102 -8.78 -4.31 -11.76
C SER A 102 -8.67 -4.24 -13.29
N LYS A 103 -8.93 -5.34 -14.02
CA LYS A 103 -8.93 -5.36 -15.49
C LYS A 103 -10.03 -4.49 -16.10
N TYR A 104 -11.11 -4.27 -15.35
CA TYR A 104 -12.25 -3.46 -15.75
C TYR A 104 -12.27 -2.09 -15.07
N ASP A 105 -11.16 -1.71 -14.41
CA ASP A 105 -11.08 -0.45 -13.66
C ASP A 105 -12.23 -0.35 -12.64
N LEU A 106 -12.41 -1.45 -11.89
CA LEU A 106 -13.32 -1.60 -10.76
C LEU A 106 -12.48 -1.76 -9.50
N ASN A 107 -12.86 -1.07 -8.42
CA ASN A 107 -12.25 -1.28 -7.11
C ASN A 107 -13.12 -2.27 -6.33
N TYR A 108 -12.65 -3.49 -6.14
CA TYR A 108 -13.33 -4.55 -5.40
C TYR A 108 -12.49 -4.94 -4.18
N ILE A 109 -13.14 -5.21 -3.05
CA ILE A 109 -12.50 -5.82 -1.87
C ILE A 109 -13.49 -6.85 -1.30
N PRO A 110 -13.11 -8.14 -1.18
CA PRO A 110 -13.97 -9.15 -0.58
C PRO A 110 -14.09 -8.96 0.94
N LEU A 111 -15.27 -9.32 1.48
CA LEU A 111 -15.57 -9.33 2.91
C LEU A 111 -16.32 -10.62 3.27
N ASP A 112 -16.42 -10.94 4.56
CA ASP A 112 -17.00 -12.21 5.02
C ASP A 112 -18.55 -12.23 5.13
N GLY A 113 -19.24 -11.26 4.52
CA GLY A 113 -20.70 -11.13 4.61
C GLY A 113 -21.49 -11.91 3.55
N ASN A 114 -22.79 -11.61 3.46
CA ASN A 114 -23.74 -12.24 2.53
C ASN A 114 -24.57 -11.25 1.69
N ILE A 115 -24.37 -9.94 1.85
CA ILE A 115 -25.05 -8.90 1.07
C ILE A 115 -24.06 -8.27 0.09
N GLY A 116 -24.19 -8.62 -1.19
CA GLY A 116 -23.40 -8.04 -2.27
C GLY A 116 -23.72 -6.56 -2.48
N CYS A 117 -22.69 -5.71 -2.56
CA CYS A 117 -22.84 -4.26 -2.77
C CYS A 117 -22.19 -3.85 -4.09
N MET A 118 -22.88 -2.99 -4.85
CA MET A 118 -22.34 -2.32 -6.04
C MET A 118 -22.78 -0.87 -6.03
N VAL A 119 -21.80 0.04 -5.97
CA VAL A 119 -22.05 1.46 -5.76
C VAL A 119 -21.12 2.29 -6.63
N ASN A 120 -21.55 3.48 -7.04
CA ASN A 120 -20.74 4.45 -7.75
C ASN A 120 -20.15 5.50 -6.79
N GLY A 121 -18.83 5.46 -6.62
CA GLY A 121 -18.04 6.32 -5.75
C GLY A 121 -17.68 5.66 -4.42
N ALA A 122 -16.38 5.59 -4.14
CA ALA A 122 -15.84 4.94 -2.94
C ALA A 122 -16.45 5.42 -1.62
N GLY A 123 -16.72 6.73 -1.47
CA GLY A 123 -17.35 7.27 -0.26
C GLY A 123 -18.78 6.75 -0.04
N LEU A 124 -19.57 6.65 -1.12
CA LEU A 124 -20.93 6.11 -1.06
C LEU A 124 -20.90 4.59 -0.88
N ALA A 125 -19.92 3.90 -1.47
CA ALA A 125 -19.73 2.46 -1.29
C ALA A 125 -19.45 2.12 0.18
N MET A 126 -18.55 2.86 0.85
CA MET A 126 -18.31 2.72 2.30
C MET A 126 -19.57 3.01 3.12
N ALA A 127 -20.26 4.14 2.85
CA ALA A 127 -21.49 4.49 3.56
C ALA A 127 -22.61 3.44 3.38
N THR A 128 -22.67 2.79 2.21
CA THR A 128 -23.63 1.73 1.92
C THR A 128 -23.35 0.46 2.73
N MET A 129 -22.08 0.06 2.86
CA MET A 129 -21.70 -1.04 3.74
C MET A 129 -21.99 -0.71 5.20
N ASP A 130 -21.67 0.51 5.63
CA ASP A 130 -21.91 0.98 7.00
C ASP A 130 -23.40 0.96 7.35
N ILE A 131 -24.28 1.44 6.46
CA ILE A 131 -25.72 1.43 6.73
C ILE A 131 -26.28 0.00 6.73
N ILE A 132 -25.80 -0.89 5.85
CA ILE A 132 -26.17 -2.31 5.90
C ILE A 132 -25.80 -2.91 7.25
N LYS A 133 -24.56 -2.67 7.71
CA LYS A 133 -24.09 -3.16 9.01
C LYS A 133 -24.85 -2.53 10.18
N HIS A 134 -25.20 -1.25 10.09
CA HIS A 134 -26.00 -0.54 11.09
C HIS A 134 -27.39 -1.18 11.26
N TYR A 135 -27.99 -1.67 10.18
CA TYR A 135 -29.24 -2.44 10.18
C TYR A 135 -29.02 -3.95 10.32
N HIS A 136 -27.88 -4.38 10.87
CA HIS A 136 -27.55 -5.76 11.20
C HIS A 136 -27.39 -6.73 10.01
N GLY A 137 -27.24 -6.22 8.79
CA GLY A 137 -26.81 -7.01 7.64
C GLY A 137 -25.28 -7.15 7.60
N ASP A 138 -24.79 -8.15 6.86
CA ASP A 138 -23.35 -8.37 6.70
C ASP A 138 -22.94 -8.11 5.23
N PRO A 139 -22.28 -6.97 4.92
CA PRO A 139 -21.82 -6.69 3.57
C PRO A 139 -20.75 -7.71 3.14
N ALA A 140 -20.94 -8.32 1.98
CA ALA A 140 -20.06 -9.35 1.43
C ALA A 140 -18.88 -8.79 0.63
N ASN A 141 -18.95 -7.51 0.23
CA ASN A 141 -17.89 -6.88 -0.52
C ASN A 141 -17.99 -5.35 -0.48
N PHE A 142 -16.85 -4.71 -0.71
CA PHE A 142 -16.80 -3.35 -1.26
C PHE A 142 -16.71 -3.44 -2.78
N LEU A 143 -17.47 -2.62 -3.50
CA LEU A 143 -17.29 -2.44 -4.94
C LEU A 143 -17.64 -1.00 -5.35
N ASP A 144 -16.66 -0.31 -5.93
CA ASP A 144 -16.84 0.98 -6.59
C ASP A 144 -16.73 0.83 -8.12
N VAL A 145 -17.82 1.12 -8.83
CA VAL A 145 -17.88 1.13 -10.31
C VAL A 145 -17.40 2.44 -10.95
N GLY A 146 -17.02 3.43 -10.14
CA GLY A 146 -16.56 4.75 -10.56
C GLY A 146 -17.67 5.63 -11.14
N GLY A 147 -17.27 6.76 -11.74
CA GLY A 147 -18.19 7.76 -12.29
C GLY A 147 -18.89 7.36 -13.60
N GLY A 148 -18.52 6.23 -14.21
CA GLY A 148 -19.03 5.78 -15.51
C GLY A 148 -19.44 4.32 -15.49
N ALA A 149 -20.65 4.04 -15.00
CA ALA A 149 -21.22 2.69 -14.97
C ALA A 149 -21.71 2.28 -16.37
N THR A 150 -20.80 1.81 -17.22
CA THR A 150 -21.15 1.22 -18.52
C THR A 150 -21.81 -0.15 -18.33
N ALA A 151 -22.62 -0.58 -19.30
CA ALA A 151 -23.25 -1.90 -19.27
C ALA A 151 -22.23 -3.04 -19.11
N GLU A 152 -21.04 -2.90 -19.72
CA GLU A 152 -19.93 -3.84 -19.59
C GLU A 152 -19.39 -3.88 -18.16
N LYS A 153 -19.02 -2.72 -17.58
CA LYS A 153 -18.52 -2.64 -16.19
C LYS A 153 -19.52 -3.21 -15.18
N VAL A 154 -20.81 -2.90 -15.34
CA VAL A 154 -21.88 -3.43 -14.47
C VAL A 154 -22.04 -4.94 -14.63
N THR A 155 -21.91 -5.46 -15.86
CA THR A 155 -21.99 -6.90 -16.11
C THR A 155 -20.85 -7.65 -15.42
N GLU A 156 -19.62 -7.15 -15.54
CA GLU A 156 -18.46 -7.77 -14.89
C GLU A 156 -18.52 -7.65 -13.37
N ALA A 157 -18.96 -6.50 -12.85
CA ALA A 157 -19.24 -6.33 -11.42
C ALA A 157 -20.19 -7.40 -10.88
N PHE A 158 -21.31 -7.67 -11.58
CA PHE A 158 -22.23 -8.74 -11.18
C PHE A 158 -21.58 -10.13 -11.20
N LYS A 159 -20.79 -10.45 -12.24
CA LYS A 159 -20.10 -11.74 -12.31
C LYS A 159 -19.14 -11.93 -11.15
N ILE A 160 -18.41 -10.88 -10.76
CA ILE A 160 -17.47 -10.92 -9.64
C ILE A 160 -18.22 -11.11 -8.32
N ILE A 161 -19.26 -10.33 -8.04
CA ILE A 161 -20.05 -10.44 -6.81
C ILE A 161 -20.65 -11.85 -6.68
N LEU A 162 -21.30 -12.35 -7.75
CA LEU A 162 -21.98 -13.64 -7.75
C LEU A 162 -21.03 -14.85 -7.86
N SER A 163 -19.72 -14.62 -8.05
CA SER A 163 -18.72 -15.68 -7.92
C SER A 163 -18.48 -16.08 -6.46
N ASP A 164 -18.85 -15.20 -5.52
CA ASP A 164 -18.89 -15.52 -4.11
C ASP A 164 -20.11 -16.40 -3.80
N LYS A 165 -19.88 -17.55 -3.17
CA LYS A 165 -20.98 -18.46 -2.80
C LYS A 165 -21.75 -17.99 -1.57
N ASN A 166 -21.24 -17.01 -0.84
CA ASN A 166 -21.89 -16.47 0.35
C ASN A 166 -22.95 -15.41 0.00
N VAL A 167 -22.98 -14.94 -1.25
CA VAL A 167 -23.92 -13.92 -1.77
C VAL A 167 -25.10 -14.56 -2.50
#